data_AF-A0A842K9A1-F1
#
_entry.id   AF-A0A842K9A1-F1
#
_cell.length_a   1.000
_cell.length_b   1.000
_cell.length_c   1.000
_cell.angle_alpha   90.00
_cell.angle_beta   90.00
_cell.angle_gamma   90.00
#
_symmetry.space_group_name_H-M   'P 1'
#
loop_
_entity.id
_entity.type
_entity.pdbx_description
1 polymer ?
#
loop_
_entity_poly.entity_id
_entity_poly.type
_entity_poly.pdbx_seq_one_letter_code
_entity_poly.pdbx_strand_id
1 'polypeptide(L)'
;MVSAVSDSYADVVERLCGEFDGRVPLPMVTQIVRQCRREASGTDAHSPADPNPPGLEGLARQRLLAVSTPGGTTCRGDETS
;
A
#
# COMPACT_ATOMS: atom_id res chain seq x y z
N MET A 1 -19.88 13.52 15.26
CA MET A 1 -19.65 12.09 15.00
C MET A 1 -18.68 11.99 13.83
N VAL A 2 -17.37 12.00 14.09
CA VAL A 2 -16.39 11.64 13.07
C VAL A 2 -16.28 10.12 13.15
N SER A 3 -16.81 9.43 12.15
CA SER A 3 -16.63 7.99 12.00
C SER A 3 -15.12 7.74 11.90
N ALA A 4 -14.50 7.42 13.03
CA ALA A 4 -13.24 6.70 13.06
C ALA A 4 -13.56 5.33 12.45
N VAL A 5 -13.60 5.29 11.11
CA VAL A 5 -13.55 4.05 10.36
C VAL A 5 -12.28 3.40 10.86
N SER A 6 -12.46 2.44 11.76
CA SER A 6 -11.37 1.64 12.24
C SER A 6 -10.77 1.06 10.97
N ASP A 7 -9.49 1.34 10.74
CA ASP A 7 -8.72 0.85 9.58
C ASP A 7 -8.50 -0.66 9.75
N SER A 8 -9.62 -1.37 9.86
CA SER A 8 -9.68 -2.79 10.08
C SER A 8 -9.22 -3.43 8.79
N TYR A 9 -8.41 -4.48 8.91
CA TYR A 9 -7.86 -5.19 7.76
C TYR A 9 -8.92 -5.53 6.70
N ALA A 10 -10.13 -5.90 7.13
CA ALA A 10 -11.24 -6.18 6.23
C ALA A 10 -11.71 -4.93 5.46
N ASP A 11 -11.84 -3.80 6.15
CA ASP A 11 -12.23 -2.50 5.60
C ASP A 11 -11.22 -2.01 4.54
N VAL A 12 -9.93 -2.15 4.86
CA VAL A 12 -8.84 -1.76 3.95
C VAL A 12 -8.77 -2.68 2.73
N VAL A 13 -8.94 -3.99 2.93
CA VAL A 13 -9.01 -4.95 1.82
C VAL A 13 -10.21 -4.65 0.93
N GLU A 14 -11.39 -4.35 1.49
CA GLU A 14 -12.59 -4.03 0.72
C GLU A 14 -12.40 -2.76 -0.11
N ARG A 15 -11.86 -1.68 0.49
CA ARG A 15 -11.54 -0.43 -0.21
C ARG A 15 -10.54 -0.63 -1.35
N LEU A 16 -9.43 -1.33 -1.08
CA LEU A 16 -8.40 -1.60 -2.08
C LEU A 16 -8.89 -2.56 -3.16
N CYS A 17 -9.73 -3.55 -2.82
CA CYS A 17 -10.34 -4.40 -3.84
C CYS A 17 -11.23 -3.59 -4.78
N GLY A 18 -12.05 -2.68 -4.27
CA GLY A 18 -12.87 -1.79 -5.11
C GLY A 18 -12.04 -0.84 -5.97
N GLU A 19 -10.97 -0.26 -5.42
CA GLU A 19 -10.10 0.67 -6.15
C GLU A 19 -9.28 0.00 -7.27
N PHE A 20 -8.79 -1.21 -7.02
CA PHE A 20 -7.97 -1.96 -7.96
C PHE A 20 -8.75 -3.03 -8.74
N ASP A 21 -10.09 -2.99 -8.68
CA ASP A 21 -10.94 -3.93 -9.39
C ASP A 21 -10.63 -3.90 -10.89
N GLY A 22 -10.46 -5.08 -11.49
CA GLY A 22 -10.04 -5.24 -12.88
C GLY A 22 -8.57 -4.91 -13.20
N ARG A 23 -7.80 -4.33 -12.27
CA ARG A 23 -6.35 -4.05 -12.45
C ARG A 23 -5.46 -5.03 -11.71
N VAL A 24 -5.84 -5.38 -10.47
CA VAL A 24 -5.09 -6.29 -9.61
C VAL A 24 -6.02 -7.40 -9.13
N PRO A 25 -5.64 -8.68 -9.24
CA PRO A 25 -6.45 -9.77 -8.73
C PRO A 25 -6.66 -9.67 -7.21
N LEU A 26 -7.87 -9.95 -6.75
CA LEU A 26 -8.24 -10.01 -5.32
C LEU A 26 -7.26 -10.85 -4.44
N PRO A 27 -6.76 -12.03 -4.86
CA PRO A 27 -5.75 -12.76 -4.09
C PRO A 27 -4.42 -11.99 -3.97
N MET A 28 -4.08 -11.15 -4.94
CA MET A 28 -2.87 -10.35 -4.91
C MET A 28 -3.03 -9.14 -3.97
N VAL A 29 -4.21 -8.50 -3.98
CA VAL A 29 -4.57 -7.45 -3.01
C VAL A 29 -4.44 -7.94 -1.58
N THR A 30 -5.09 -9.05 -1.25
CA THR A 30 -5.05 -9.63 0.10
C THR A 30 -3.64 -10.02 0.54
N GLN A 31 -2.81 -10.55 -0.37
CA GLN A 31 -1.41 -10.87 -0.09
C GLN A 31 -0.57 -9.63 0.20
N ILE A 32 -0.70 -8.57 -0.59
CA ILE A 32 0.03 -7.31 -0.38
C ILE A 32 -0.36 -6.67 0.94
N VAL A 33 -1.66 -6.57 1.25
CA VAL A 33 -2.14 -5.99 2.51
C VAL A 33 -1.63 -6.80 3.71
N ARG A 34 -1.64 -8.14 3.62
CA ARG A 34 -1.11 -9.02 4.68
C ARG A 34 0.39 -8.83 4.88
N GLN A 35 1.14 -8.59 3.80
CA GLN A 35 2.56 -8.32 3.87
C GLN A 35 2.84 -6.97 4.53
N CYS A 36 2.16 -5.90 4.10
CA CYS A 36 2.29 -4.57 4.70
C CYS A 36 1.94 -4.57 6.19
N ARG A 37 0.93 -5.34 6.61
CA ARG A 37 0.60 -5.52 8.03
C ARG A 37 1.75 -6.11 8.84
N ARG A 38 2.44 -7.12 8.29
CA ARG A 38 3.61 -7.73 8.96
C ARG A 38 4.78 -6.78 9.05
N GLU A 39 5.02 -6.00 8.00
CA GLU A 39 6.08 -4.99 7.98
C GLU A 39 5.79 -3.88 8.99
N ALA A 40 4.58 -3.34 9.01
CA ALA A 40 4.15 -2.34 9.99
C ALA A 40 4.21 -2.86 11.43
N SER A 41 3.86 -4.13 11.64
CA SER A 41 3.93 -4.77 12.97
C SER A 41 5.36 -5.21 13.37
N GLY A 42 6.29 -5.29 12.42
CA GLY A 42 7.68 -5.69 12.63
C GLY A 42 8.65 -4.51 12.83
N THR A 43 8.18 -3.27 12.63
CA THR A 43 8.98 -2.05 12.86
C THR A 43 9.18 -1.73 14.35
N ASP A 44 8.56 -2.48 15.26
CA ASP A 44 8.78 -2.35 16.69
C ASP A 44 9.96 -3.22 17.14
N ALA A 45 11.17 -2.65 17.11
CA ALA A 45 12.25 -3.03 18.04
C ALA A 45 13.49 -2.12 18.00
N HIS A 46 13.85 -1.45 16.90
CA HIS A 46 15.20 -0.83 16.87
C HIS A 46 15.42 0.45 16.03
N SER A 47 14.41 1.01 15.35
CA SER A 47 14.63 2.21 14.54
C SER A 47 13.75 3.37 15.00
N PRO A 48 14.32 4.54 15.37
CA PRO A 48 13.56 5.77 15.48
C PRO A 48 13.28 6.29 14.06
N ALA A 49 12.48 5.54 13.30
CA ALA A 49 12.22 5.84 11.90
C ALA A 49 10.79 6.34 11.75
N ASP A 50 10.71 7.62 11.40
CA ASP A 50 9.54 8.42 11.06
C ASP A 50 8.52 8.73 12.18
N PRO A 51 8.26 10.02 12.48
CA PRO A 51 7.23 10.42 13.44
C PRO A 51 5.80 10.12 12.95
N ASN A 52 5.63 9.67 11.70
CA ASN A 52 4.34 9.32 11.14
C ASN A 52 4.48 8.19 10.10
N PRO A 53 4.66 6.93 10.53
CA PRO A 53 4.72 5.82 9.60
C PRO A 53 3.39 5.75 8.81
N PRO A 54 3.45 5.58 7.47
CA PRO A 54 2.23 5.42 6.69
C PRO A 54 1.42 4.24 7.24
N GLY A 55 0.13 4.47 7.49
CA GLY A 55 -0.79 3.43 7.91
C GLY A 55 -0.82 2.25 6.93
N LEU A 56 -1.37 1.12 7.39
CA LEU A 56 -1.45 -0.12 6.61
C LEU A 56 -2.07 0.09 5.22
N GLU A 57 -3.14 0.90 5.12
CA GLU A 57 -3.75 1.28 3.85
C GLU A 57 -2.77 2.01 2.92
N GLY A 58 -2.02 3.00 3.43
CA GLY A 58 -1.07 3.78 2.64
C GLY A 58 0.05 2.91 2.05
N LEU A 59 0.62 2.02 2.87
CA LEU A 59 1.64 1.06 2.41
C LEU A 59 1.09 0.09 1.37
N ALA A 60 -0.09 -0.48 1.62
CA ALA A 60 -0.72 -1.43 0.71
C ALA A 60 -1.06 -0.77 -0.63
N ARG A 61 -1.60 0.46 -0.60
CA ARG A 61 -1.94 1.24 -1.79
C ARG A 61 -0.71 1.56 -2.63
N GLN A 62 0.38 2.01 -2.02
CA GLN A 62 1.64 2.27 -2.74
C GLN A 62 2.16 1.03 -3.46
N ARG A 63 2.13 -0.13 -2.80
CA ARG A 63 2.55 -1.39 -3.42
C ARG A 63 1.61 -1.83 -4.54
N LEU A 64 0.30 -1.69 -4.34
CA LEU A 64 -0.69 -2.01 -5.36
C LEU A 64 -0.58 -1.11 -6.59
N LEU A 65 -0.30 0.19 -6.41
CA LEU A 65 -0.01 1.12 -7.50
C LEU A 65 1.24 0.70 -8.29
N ALA A 66 2.30 0.27 -7.60
CA ALA A 66 3.52 -0.22 -8.24
C ALA A 66 3.27 -1.50 -9.06
N VAL A 67 2.42 -2.40 -8.57
CA VAL A 67 2.01 -3.63 -9.29
C VAL A 67 1.08 -3.32 -10.48
N SER A 68 0.15 -2.38 -10.29
CA SER A 68 -0.85 -2.01 -11.29
C SER A 68 -0.30 -1.13 -12.40
N THR A 69 0.88 -0.53 -12.22
CA THR A 69 1.52 0.32 -13.24
C THR A 69 2.53 -0.51 -14.01
N PRO A 70 2.29 -0.88 -15.29
CA PRO A 70 3.19 -1.75 -16.05
C PRO A 70 4.51 -1.08 -16.49
N GLY A 71 4.87 0.08 -15.93
CA GLY A 71 5.92 0.95 -16.48
C GLY A 71 6.55 1.91 -15.48
N GLY A 72 6.69 1.51 -14.22
CA GLY A 72 7.50 2.24 -13.23
C GLY A 72 9.00 2.09 -13.51
N THR A 73 9.43 2.45 -14.73
CA THR A 73 10.84 2.66 -15.02
C THR A 73 11.26 3.87 -14.20
N THR A 74 12.28 3.65 -13.38
CA THR A 74 13.18 4.69 -12.94
C THR A 74 13.51 5.62 -14.11
N CYS A 75 13.30 6.91 -13.90
CA CYS A 75 13.98 8.00 -14.62
C CYS A 75 13.66 8.13 -16.12
N ARG A 76 12.70 9.02 -16.40
CA ARG A 76 12.87 10.21 -17.25
C ARG A 76 14.15 10.16 -18.11
N GLY A 77 13.99 9.82 -19.39
CA GLY A 77 14.99 10.17 -20.40
C GLY A 77 15.17 11.68 -20.40
N ASP A 78 16.34 12.11 -19.94
CA ASP A 78 16.82 13.47 -20.11
C ASP A 78 17.30 13.58 -21.56
N GLU A 79 16.38 13.95 -22.44
CA GLU A 79 16.70 14.36 -23.81
C GLU A 79 17.27 15.77 -23.75
N THR A 80 18.59 15.89 -23.57
CA THR A 80 19.32 17.11 -23.90
C THR A 80 20.26 16.82 -25.06
N SER A 81 19.95 17.51 -26.17
CA SER A 81 20.69 17.80 -27.41
C SER A 81 22.14 17.35 -27.56
#